data_AF-A0A7C3MXB5-F1
#
_entry.id   AF-A0A7C3MXB5-F1
#
_cell.length_a   1.000
_cell.length_b   1.000
_cell.length_c   1.000
_cell.angle_alpha   90.00
_cell.angle_beta   90.00
_cell.angle_gamma   90.00
#
_symmetry.space_group_name_H-M   'P 1'
#
loop_
_entity.id
_entity.type
_entity.pdbx_description
1 polymer ?
#
loop_
_entity_poly.entity_id
_entity_poly.type
_entity_poly.pdbx_seq_one_letter_code
_entity_poly.pdbx_strand_id
1 'polypeptide(L)'
;MEITVAGKRVVFRDRTPARQNWPMLALSQLAVRDDEQGYEALVKLATMLIEEWEFPGDPKDPTSYAELDLFGEFLPLTRAISEELARRSEMVKN
;
A
#
# COMPACT_ATOMS: atom_id res chain seq x y z
N MET A 1 -10.65 4.38 -4.62
CA MET A 1 -11.28 4.38 -3.27
C MET A 1 -10.56 5.39 -2.38
N GLU A 2 -11.29 6.26 -1.69
CA GLU A 2 -10.71 7.23 -0.75
C GLU A 2 -10.98 6.81 0.70
N ILE A 3 -9.96 6.91 1.56
CA ILE A 3 -10.04 6.64 3.00
C ILE A 3 -9.23 7.66 3.81
N THR A 4 -9.40 7.62 5.13
CA THR A 4 -8.58 8.38 6.08
C THR A 4 -7.66 7.44 6.86
N VAL A 5 -6.37 7.74 6.87
CA VAL A 5 -5.32 7.03 7.63
C VAL A 5 -4.59 8.07 8.49
N ALA A 6 -4.56 7.89 9.80
CA ALA A 6 -3.87 8.84 10.70
C ALA A 6 -4.30 10.32 10.53
N GLY A 7 -5.57 10.55 10.18
CA GLY A 7 -6.09 11.90 9.89
C GLY A 7 -5.65 12.47 8.54
N LYS A 8 -4.97 11.68 7.70
CA LYS A 8 -4.57 12.02 6.33
C LYS A 8 -5.43 11.30 5.30
N ARG A 9 -5.82 12.00 4.24
CA ARG A 9 -6.51 11.39 3.10
C ARG A 9 -5.55 10.50 2.32
N VAL A 10 -6.01 9.31 1.94
CA VAL A 10 -5.30 8.36 1.05
C VAL A 10 -6.26 7.88 -0.02
N VAL A 11 -5.85 7.97 -1.28
CA VAL A 11 -6.62 7.53 -2.44
C VAL A 11 -5.94 6.31 -3.05
N PHE A 12 -6.66 5.18 -3.09
CA PHE A 12 -6.26 4.00 -3.83
C PHE A 12 -6.77 4.05 -5.27
N ARG A 13 -5.94 3.60 -6.20
CA ARG A 13 -6.27 3.50 -7.63
C ARG A 13 -7.46 2.59 -7.85
N ASP A 14 -8.42 3.01 -8.67
CA ASP A 14 -9.59 2.17 -8.98
C ASP A 14 -9.28 1.03 -9.96
N ARG A 15 -8.27 1.20 -10.83
CA ARG A 15 -7.87 0.21 -11.84
C ARG A 15 -6.42 -0.22 -11.67
N THR A 16 -6.19 -1.53 -11.80
CA THR A 16 -4.88 -2.17 -11.66
C THR A 16 -4.58 -3.04 -12.88
N PRO A 17 -3.97 -2.49 -13.94
CA PRO A 17 -3.66 -3.24 -15.15
C PRO A 17 -2.80 -4.47 -14.85
N ALA A 18 -3.28 -5.67 -15.21
CA ALA A 18 -2.67 -6.94 -14.82
C ALA A 18 -1.17 -7.03 -15.18
N ARG A 19 -0.76 -6.61 -16.39
CA ARG A 19 0.65 -6.67 -16.82
C ARG A 19 1.58 -5.85 -15.94
N GLN A 20 1.16 -4.67 -15.51
CA GLN A 20 1.98 -3.77 -14.68
C GLN A 20 1.97 -4.20 -13.20
N ASN A 21 0.95 -4.95 -12.79
CA ASN A 21 0.68 -5.24 -11.39
C ASN A 21 0.79 -6.73 -11.03
N TRP A 22 1.15 -7.58 -11.99
CA TRP A 22 1.44 -8.99 -11.75
C TRP A 22 2.40 -9.24 -10.59
N PRO A 23 3.46 -8.41 -10.38
CA PRO A 23 4.36 -8.58 -9.24
C PRO A 23 3.70 -8.44 -7.86
N MET A 24 2.52 -7.82 -7.76
CA MET A 24 1.83 -7.61 -6.47
C MET A 24 1.57 -8.92 -5.73
N LEU A 25 1.33 -10.03 -6.43
CA LEU A 25 1.07 -11.33 -5.81
C LEU A 25 2.29 -11.87 -5.05
N ALA A 26 3.49 -11.69 -5.61
CA ALA A 26 4.72 -12.08 -4.95
C ALA A 26 5.06 -11.10 -3.81
N LEU A 27 4.86 -9.80 -4.04
CA LEU A 27 5.10 -8.77 -3.03
C LEU A 27 4.18 -8.93 -1.82
N SER A 28 2.91 -9.30 -2.00
CA SER A 28 1.98 -9.53 -0.88
C SER A 28 2.39 -10.70 0.00
N GLN A 29 3.05 -11.71 -0.58
CA GLN A 29 3.60 -12.82 0.19
C GLN A 29 4.88 -12.42 0.94
N LEU A 30 5.69 -11.52 0.37
CA LEU A 30 6.90 -11.03 1.01
C LEU A 30 6.60 -10.02 2.13
N ALA A 31 5.56 -9.20 1.97
CA ALA A 31 5.19 -8.13 2.90
C ALA A 31 4.79 -8.61 4.30
N VAL A 32 4.57 -9.92 4.50
CA VAL A 32 4.27 -10.49 5.84
C VAL A 32 5.52 -10.70 6.69
N ARG A 33 6.71 -10.53 6.12
CA ARG A 33 7.99 -10.69 6.85
C ARG A 33 8.23 -9.48 7.75
N ASP A 34 8.78 -9.75 8.93
CA ASP A 34 9.22 -8.73 9.90
C ASP A 34 10.71 -8.44 9.71
N ASP A 35 11.11 -8.14 8.47
CA ASP A 35 12.47 -7.80 8.10
C ASP A 35 12.49 -6.71 7.01
N GLU A 36 13.68 -6.27 6.61
CA GLU A 36 13.88 -5.23 5.59
C GLU A 36 13.22 -5.61 4.25
N GLN A 37 13.21 -6.89 3.88
CA GLN A 37 12.55 -7.35 2.65
C GLN A 37 11.03 -7.24 2.76
N GLY A 38 10.46 -7.50 3.93
CA GLY A 38 9.05 -7.29 4.21
C GLY A 38 8.66 -5.81 4.09
N TYR A 39 9.44 -4.93 4.70
CA TYR A 39 9.27 -3.48 4.58
C TYR A 39 9.32 -3.02 3.12
N GLU A 40 10.36 -3.39 2.38
CA GLU A 40 10.49 -3.01 0.97
C GLU A 40 9.34 -3.52 0.10
N ALA A 41 8.89 -4.76 0.34
CA ALA A 41 7.78 -5.34 -0.41
C ALA A 41 6.47 -4.58 -0.16
N LEU A 42 6.25 -4.16 1.08
CA LEU A 42 5.08 -3.41 1.49
C LEU A 42 5.07 -1.99 0.90
N VAL A 43 6.23 -1.30 0.90
CA VAL A 43 6.39 0.00 0.23
C VAL A 43 6.17 -0.13 -1.28
N LYS A 44 6.72 -1.17 -1.92
CA LYS A 44 6.47 -1.44 -3.35
C LYS A 44 4.98 -1.67 -3.62
N LEU A 45 4.26 -2.41 -2.76
CA LEU A 45 2.80 -2.54 -2.89
C LEU A 45 2.09 -1.21 -2.76
N ALA A 46 2.47 -0.40 -1.78
CA ALA A 46 1.87 0.91 -1.53
C ALA A 46 2.00 1.82 -2.77
N THR A 47 3.19 1.90 -3.38
CA THR A 47 3.42 2.73 -4.59
C THR A 47 2.61 2.30 -5.81
N MET A 48 2.24 1.01 -5.88
CA MET A 48 1.40 0.45 -6.93
C MET A 48 -0.09 0.70 -6.70
N LEU A 49 -0.52 0.74 -5.44
CA LEU A 49 -1.91 0.82 -5.01
C LEU A 49 -2.39 2.25 -4.76
N ILE A 50 -1.53 3.09 -4.20
CA ILE A 50 -1.86 4.46 -3.81
C ILE A 50 -1.68 5.37 -5.04
N GLU A 51 -2.68 6.20 -5.28
CA GLU A 51 -2.70 7.21 -6.33
C GLU A 51 -2.25 8.56 -5.79
N GLU A 52 -2.81 8.94 -4.64
CA GLU A 52 -2.58 10.20 -3.94
C GLU A 52 -2.64 9.99 -2.43
N TRP A 53 -1.95 10.85 -1.67
CA TRP A 53 -2.08 10.93 -0.22
C TRP A 53 -1.81 12.35 0.30
N GLU A 54 -2.05 12.59 1.59
CA GLU A 54 -1.72 13.85 2.27
C GLU A 54 -0.52 13.75 3.24
N PHE A 55 0.18 12.62 3.20
CA PHE A 55 1.48 12.51 3.86
C PHE A 55 2.53 13.33 3.09
N PRO A 56 3.64 13.73 3.73
CA PRO A 56 4.75 14.35 3.03
C PRO A 56 5.30 13.47 1.90
N GLY A 57 5.67 14.07 0.78
CA GLY A 57 6.28 13.38 -0.37
C GLY A 57 5.26 12.79 -1.36
N ASP A 58 5.78 12.02 -2.32
CA ASP A 58 5.00 11.37 -3.38
C ASP A 58 4.76 9.88 -3.02
N PRO A 59 3.51 9.38 -2.98
CA PRO A 59 3.26 7.96 -2.71
C PRO A 59 3.81 7.03 -3.79
N LYS A 60 4.25 7.54 -4.94
CA LYS A 60 4.91 6.76 -6.00
C LYS A 60 6.43 6.69 -5.82
N ASP A 61 6.98 7.45 -4.89
CA ASP A 61 8.39 7.42 -4.51
C ASP A 61 8.55 6.58 -3.22
N PRO A 62 9.24 5.43 -3.27
CA PRO A 62 9.50 4.59 -2.11
C PRO A 62 10.17 5.32 -0.94
N THR A 63 10.96 6.36 -1.22
CA THR A 63 11.69 7.09 -0.17
C THR A 63 10.75 7.94 0.70
N SER A 64 9.59 8.34 0.18
CA SER A 64 8.58 9.10 0.95
C SER A 64 8.02 8.32 2.14
N TYR A 65 8.18 6.99 2.16
CA TYR A 65 7.69 6.13 3.23
C TYR A 65 8.66 5.99 4.40
N ALA A 66 9.94 6.33 4.21
CA ALA A 66 10.97 6.20 5.24
C ALA A 66 10.79 7.23 6.37
N GLU A 67 10.20 8.37 6.05
CA GLU A 67 10.00 9.49 6.98
C GLU A 67 8.67 9.40 7.76
N LEU A 68 7.84 8.39 7.47
CA LEU A 68 6.57 8.19 8.17
C LEU A 68 6.83 7.68 9.59
N ASP A 69 6.08 8.21 10.56
CA ASP A 69 6.11 7.68 11.91
C ASP A 69 5.59 6.23 11.92
N LEU A 70 6.39 5.31 12.48
CA LEU A 70 6.10 3.88 12.42
C LEU A 70 4.71 3.55 13.01
N PHE A 71 4.37 4.10 14.16
CA PHE A 71 3.18 3.72 14.91
C PHE A 71 1.96 4.59 14.59
N GLY A 72 2.19 5.88 14.37
CA GLY A 72 1.16 6.88 14.10
C GLY A 72 0.70 6.90 12.65
N GLU A 73 1.57 6.53 11.70
CA GLU A 73 1.32 6.74 10.27
C GLU A 73 1.52 5.46 9.45
N PHE A 74 2.70 4.84 9.52
CA PHE A 74 3.05 3.70 8.68
C PHE A 74 2.21 2.47 9.00
N LEU A 75 2.17 1.99 10.24
CA LEU A 75 1.35 0.81 10.60
C LEU A 75 -0.16 0.99 10.30
N PRO A 76 -0.79 2.15 10.56
CA PRO A 76 -2.14 2.41 10.09
C PRO A 76 -2.29 2.33 8.56
N LEU A 77 -1.30 2.83 7.81
CA LEU A 77 -1.29 2.76 6.36
C LEU A 77 -1.17 1.33 5.84
N THR A 78 -0.30 0.51 6.44
CA THR A 78 -0.09 -0.89 6.03
C THR A 78 -1.34 -1.75 6.29
N ARG A 79 -2.07 -1.44 7.37
CA ARG A 79 -3.40 -2.03 7.62
C ARG A 79 -4.37 -1.69 6.49
N ALA A 80 -4.48 -0.42 6.11
CA ALA A 80 -5.36 0.01 5.04
C ALA A 80 -5.01 -0.62 3.68
N ILE A 81 -3.72 -0.77 3.37
CA ILE A 81 -3.24 -1.48 2.19
C ILE A 81 -3.69 -2.95 2.21
N SER A 82 -3.57 -3.61 3.36
CA SER A 82 -3.98 -5.01 3.53
C SER A 82 -5.50 -5.19 3.35
N GLU A 83 -6.29 -4.29 3.92
CA GLU A 83 -7.76 -4.27 3.78
C GLU A 83 -8.17 -4.08 2.31
N GLU A 84 -7.50 -3.18 1.58
CA GLU A 84 -7.77 -2.96 0.15
C GLU A 84 -7.40 -4.17 -0.72
N LEU A 85 -6.29 -4.85 -0.41
CA LEU A 85 -5.89 -6.09 -1.10
C LEU A 85 -6.91 -7.21 -0.86
N ALA A 86 -7.40 -7.36 0.37
CA ALA A 86 -8.44 -8.33 0.71
C ALA A 86 -9.73 -8.05 -0.06
N ARG A 87 -10.21 -6.79 -0.06
CA ARG A 87 -11.40 -6.35 -0.78
C ARG A 87 -11.32 -6.66 -2.28
N ARG A 88 -10.18 -6.40 -2.92
CA ARG A 88 -9.97 -6.72 -4.34
C ARG A 88 -9.98 -8.21 -4.62
N SER A 89 -9.44 -9.01 -3.71
CA SER A 89 -9.41 -10.47 -3.84
C SER A 89 -10.80 -11.09 -3.75
N GLU A 90 -11.68 -10.52 -2.91
CA GLU A 90 -13.08 -10.93 -2.81
C GLU A 90 -13.88 -10.61 -4.08
N MET A 91 -13.62 -9.46 -4.72
CA MET A 91 -14.26 -9.10 -6.00
C MET A 91 -13.97 -10.07 -7.14
N VAL A 92 -12.89 -10.85 -7.08
CA VAL A 92 -12.53 -11.85 -8.10
C VAL A 92 -13.25 -13.19 -7.88
N LYS A 93 -13.75 -13.45 -6.66
CA LYS A 93 -14.42 -14.72 -6.32
C LYS A 93 -15.92 -14.73 -6.66
N ASN A 94 -16.49 -13.58 -6.99
CA ASN A 94 -17.89 -13.40 -7.42
C ASN A 94 -17.96 -13.17 -8.93
#